data_AF-R7HF62-F1
#
_entry.id   AF-R7HF62-F1
#
_cell.length_a   1.000
_cell.length_b   1.000
_cell.length_c   1.000
_cell.angle_alpha   90.00
_cell.angle_beta   90.00
_cell.angle_gamma   90.00
#
_symmetry.space_group_name_H-M   'P 1'
#
loop_
_entity.id
_entity.type
_entity.pdbx_description
1 polymer ?
#
loop_
_entity_poly.entity_id
_entity_poly.type
_entity_poly.pdbx_seq_one_letter_code
_entity_poly.pdbx_strand_id
1 'polypeptide(L)'
;MIYTGTTAPTESTKVVMTGTGTQINATTYKFYNGDNNPSYVGYMFTKGQQHGNGTPSTIKTAIDNWYKTTTLETDATTKSLVADQIFCNDRSATTSSSGTPGEISGSMSASTTYYYGAYVRLVTNKSPKLTCQTASDKFTVNTSSIGNKVLEYPVGLITADEVAMAGGVYGSSNRNSSYYLYTNQSYWLGSPISFYSSSFANGFDVYSTGALNDDFVTNTSGARPVVSLSSKSKLSGNGTYSNPYTVS
;
A
#
# COMPACT_ATOMS: atom_id res chain seq x y z
N MET A 1 11.37 0.41 8.94
CA MET A 1 10.53 0.43 10.16
C MET A 1 9.11 0.75 9.70
N ILE A 2 8.11 -0.05 10.07
CA ILE A 2 6.72 0.24 9.68
C ILE A 2 6.08 1.02 10.82
N TYR A 3 5.60 2.21 10.50
CA TYR A 3 4.85 3.06 11.42
C TYR A 3 3.67 2.29 12.02
N THR A 4 3.62 2.20 13.35
CA THR A 4 2.63 1.36 14.06
C THR A 4 1.26 2.03 14.15
N GLY A 5 1.16 3.35 13.91
CA GLY A 5 -0.10 4.09 13.85
C GLY A 5 0.04 5.58 14.12
N THR A 6 -1.02 6.33 13.86
CA THR A 6 -1.12 7.80 13.95
C THR A 6 -1.21 8.36 15.38
N THR A 7 -1.39 7.48 16.38
CA THR A 7 -1.48 7.84 17.81
C THR A 7 -0.36 7.20 18.62
N ALA A 8 0.03 7.80 19.75
CA ALA A 8 1.00 7.18 20.65
C ALA A 8 0.47 5.88 21.28
N PRO A 9 1.29 4.83 21.47
CA PRO A 9 0.88 3.59 22.15
C PRO A 9 0.53 3.82 23.63
N THR A 10 -0.33 2.95 24.19
CA THR A 10 -0.65 2.89 25.63
C THR A 10 -0.16 1.58 26.24
N GLU A 11 -0.21 1.43 27.57
CA GLU A 11 0.17 0.18 28.25
C GLU A 11 -0.62 -1.03 27.72
N SER A 12 -1.88 -0.84 27.32
CA SER A 12 -2.73 -1.89 26.76
C SER A 12 -2.40 -2.26 25.31
N THR A 13 -1.60 -1.46 24.59
CA THR A 13 -1.21 -1.69 23.17
C THR A 13 0.30 -1.85 22.99
N LYS A 14 1.03 -2.15 24.09
CA LYS A 14 2.49 -2.17 24.17
C LYS A 14 3.24 -3.17 23.28
N VAL A 15 2.56 -4.19 22.74
CA VAL A 15 3.21 -5.27 21.96
C VAL A 15 2.95 -5.12 20.46
N VAL A 16 1.72 -4.73 20.08
CA VAL A 16 1.33 -4.35 18.71
C VAL A 16 0.22 -3.31 18.83
N MET A 17 0.35 -2.16 18.16
CA MET A 17 -0.75 -1.21 18.09
C MET A 17 -1.86 -1.81 17.25
N THR A 18 -3.05 -1.92 17.85
CA THR A 18 -4.28 -2.34 17.20
C THR A 18 -5.36 -1.28 17.39
N GLY A 19 -6.38 -1.28 16.52
CA GLY A 19 -7.49 -0.35 16.60
C GLY A 19 -7.33 0.85 15.67
N THR A 20 -8.30 1.76 15.71
CA THR A 20 -8.43 2.85 14.72
C THR A 20 -7.24 3.82 14.68
N GLY A 21 -6.48 3.91 15.78
CA GLY A 21 -5.23 4.66 15.85
C GLY A 21 -4.11 4.13 14.93
N THR A 22 -4.27 2.97 14.30
CA THR A 22 -3.32 2.46 13.30
C THR A 22 -3.51 3.04 11.90
N GLN A 23 -4.50 3.92 11.71
CA GLN A 23 -4.93 4.44 10.41
C GLN A 23 -5.05 5.96 10.43
N ILE A 24 -5.07 6.58 9.25
CA ILE A 24 -5.30 8.03 9.13
C ILE A 24 -6.69 8.39 9.67
N ASN A 25 -6.72 9.37 10.58
CA ASN A 25 -7.93 10.04 11.09
C ASN A 25 -9.01 9.09 11.65
N ALA A 26 -8.67 7.85 12.03
CA ALA A 26 -9.63 6.84 12.48
C ALA A 26 -10.84 6.68 11.53
N THR A 27 -10.62 6.84 10.21
CA THR A 27 -11.66 6.83 9.19
C THR A 27 -11.31 5.94 8.01
N THR A 28 -12.29 5.66 7.16
CA THR A 28 -12.17 4.80 5.99
C THR A 28 -12.26 5.59 4.70
N TYR A 29 -11.56 5.12 3.68
CA TYR A 29 -11.43 5.76 2.39
C TYR A 29 -11.69 4.74 1.29
N LYS A 30 -12.28 5.19 0.18
CA LYS A 30 -12.26 4.42 -1.05
C LYS A 30 -10.85 4.40 -1.61
N PHE A 31 -10.44 3.29 -2.23
CA PHE A 31 -9.20 3.31 -3.00
C PHE A 31 -9.36 4.27 -4.19
N TYR A 32 -10.46 4.12 -4.94
CA TYR A 32 -10.90 5.07 -5.96
C TYR A 32 -12.43 5.14 -6.06
N ASN A 33 -12.96 6.21 -6.66
CA ASN A 33 -14.41 6.44 -6.72
C ASN A 33 -15.15 5.64 -7.80
N GLY A 34 -14.43 5.01 -8.73
CA GLY A 34 -15.00 4.15 -9.77
C GLY A 34 -14.26 2.83 -9.89
N ASP A 35 -14.90 1.83 -10.48
CA ASP A 35 -14.36 0.46 -10.59
C ASP A 35 -14.54 -0.15 -12.00
N ASN A 36 -15.24 0.53 -12.91
CA ASN A 36 -15.52 0.03 -14.27
C ASN A 36 -14.34 0.15 -15.26
N ASN A 37 -13.12 0.31 -14.76
CA ASN A 37 -11.92 0.37 -15.59
C ASN A 37 -10.73 -0.29 -14.90
N PRO A 38 -9.94 -1.10 -15.61
CA PRO A 38 -8.79 -1.79 -15.02
C PRO A 38 -7.68 -0.83 -14.55
N SER A 39 -7.63 0.42 -15.02
CA SER A 39 -6.64 1.39 -14.52
C SER A 39 -6.94 1.89 -13.10
N TYR A 40 -8.16 1.73 -12.58
CA TYR A 40 -8.58 2.28 -11.28
C TYR A 40 -7.97 1.60 -10.05
N VAL A 41 -7.27 0.48 -10.23
CA VAL A 41 -6.47 -0.17 -9.19
C VAL A 41 -5.14 0.53 -8.92
N GLY A 42 -4.79 1.54 -9.73
CA GLY A 42 -3.50 2.24 -9.64
C GLY A 42 -3.46 3.26 -8.51
N TYR A 43 -2.34 3.33 -7.77
CA TYR A 43 -2.11 4.40 -6.78
C TYR A 43 -2.19 5.80 -7.44
N MET A 44 -1.70 5.86 -8.68
CA MET A 44 -2.08 6.83 -9.70
C MET A 44 -2.44 6.06 -10.97
N PHE A 45 -3.20 6.66 -11.88
CA PHE A 45 -3.62 6.01 -13.11
C PHE A 45 -3.80 7.00 -14.26
N THR A 46 -3.83 6.48 -15.49
CA THR A 46 -4.38 7.16 -16.67
C THR A 46 -5.37 6.19 -17.30
N LYS A 47 -6.61 6.64 -17.55
CA LYS A 47 -7.67 5.75 -18.00
C LYS A 47 -7.27 4.99 -19.28
N GLY A 48 -7.39 3.66 -19.26
CA GLY A 48 -7.06 2.80 -20.39
C GLY A 48 -5.56 2.49 -20.58
N GLN A 49 -4.67 3.05 -19.75
CA GLN A 49 -3.25 2.70 -19.76
C GLN A 49 -2.93 1.74 -18.62
N GLN A 50 -2.09 0.74 -18.88
CA GLN A 50 -1.60 -0.16 -17.82
C GLN A 50 -0.73 0.60 -16.82
N HIS A 51 0.17 1.45 -17.34
CA HIS A 51 1.14 2.21 -16.56
C HIS A 51 0.96 3.73 -16.73
N GLY A 52 -0.23 4.23 -16.40
CA GLY A 52 -0.52 5.68 -16.41
C GLY A 52 -0.37 6.31 -15.03
N ASN A 53 0.10 7.56 -14.94
CA ASN A 53 0.28 8.27 -13.67
C ASN A 53 -0.35 9.68 -13.69
N GLY A 54 -1.31 9.94 -14.58
CA GLY A 54 -1.87 11.29 -14.79
C GLY A 54 -2.92 11.72 -13.76
N THR A 55 -3.56 10.79 -13.05
CA THR A 55 -4.63 11.06 -12.09
C THR A 55 -4.33 10.34 -10.77
N PRO A 56 -4.37 11.03 -9.62
CA PRO A 56 -4.23 10.39 -8.31
C PRO A 56 -5.48 9.57 -7.96
N SER A 57 -5.29 8.45 -7.25
CA SER A 57 -6.39 7.72 -6.60
C SER A 57 -6.97 8.51 -5.42
N THR A 58 -8.18 8.15 -4.98
CA THR A 58 -8.84 8.79 -3.82
C THR A 58 -7.99 8.57 -2.55
N ILE A 59 -7.45 7.37 -2.37
CA ILE A 59 -6.59 7.02 -1.24
C ILE A 59 -5.27 7.80 -1.25
N LYS A 60 -4.64 7.99 -2.42
CA LYS A 60 -3.43 8.81 -2.55
C LYS A 60 -3.69 10.24 -2.10
N THR A 61 -4.77 10.86 -2.57
CA THR A 61 -5.13 12.23 -2.16
C THR A 61 -5.36 12.33 -0.66
N ALA A 62 -5.96 11.32 -0.02
CA ALA A 62 -6.13 11.29 1.43
C ALA A 62 -4.78 11.20 2.18
N ILE A 63 -3.87 10.36 1.69
CA ILE A 63 -2.53 10.19 2.26
C ILE A 63 -1.71 11.47 2.12
N ASP A 64 -1.71 12.11 0.95
CA ASP A 64 -0.99 13.37 0.72
C ASP A 64 -1.51 14.49 1.63
N ASN A 65 -2.84 14.60 1.76
CA ASN A 65 -3.48 15.58 2.63
C ASN A 65 -3.17 15.36 4.12
N TRP A 66 -2.99 14.11 4.54
CA TRP A 66 -2.54 13.79 5.89
C TRP A 66 -1.04 14.11 6.06
N TYR A 67 -0.19 13.68 5.12
CA TYR A 67 1.26 13.82 5.24
C TYR A 67 1.66 15.29 5.37
N LYS A 68 1.07 16.16 4.54
CA LYS A 68 1.42 17.60 4.50
C LYS A 68 1.13 18.36 5.80
N THR A 69 0.29 17.82 6.69
CA THR A 69 -0.05 18.46 7.97
C THR A 69 0.74 17.88 9.15
N THR A 70 1.55 16.84 8.90
CA THR A 70 2.35 16.18 9.94
C THR A 70 3.72 16.83 10.09
N THR A 71 4.37 16.60 11.23
CA THR A 71 5.75 17.05 11.46
C THR A 71 6.76 16.44 10.48
N LEU A 72 6.42 15.32 9.82
CA LEU A 72 7.23 14.72 8.74
C LEU A 72 7.40 15.69 7.55
N GLU A 73 6.52 16.68 7.41
CA GLU A 73 6.60 17.73 6.40
C GLU A 73 6.79 19.13 6.99
N THR A 74 6.12 19.45 8.11
CA THR A 74 6.08 20.82 8.64
C THR A 74 7.24 21.16 9.58
N ASP A 75 7.98 20.17 10.08
CA ASP A 75 9.14 20.38 10.96
C ASP A 75 10.44 20.02 10.23
N ALA A 76 11.37 20.98 10.13
CA ALA A 76 12.60 20.82 9.35
C ALA A 76 13.50 19.70 9.87
N THR A 77 13.57 19.53 11.20
CA THR A 77 14.37 18.48 11.83
C THR A 77 13.83 17.10 11.47
N THR A 78 12.54 16.87 11.71
CA THR A 78 11.89 15.59 11.41
C THR A 78 11.89 15.29 9.92
N LYS A 79 11.60 16.29 9.08
CA LYS A 79 11.64 16.16 7.62
C LYS A 79 13.01 15.72 7.11
N SER A 80 14.11 16.18 7.72
CA SER A 80 15.47 15.78 7.36
C SER A 80 15.79 14.30 7.66
N LEU A 81 14.97 13.66 8.50
CA LEU A 81 15.05 12.24 8.86
C LEU A 81 14.20 11.35 7.95
N VAL A 82 13.39 11.92 7.06
CA VAL A 82 12.61 11.15 6.08
C VAL A 82 13.44 10.93 4.82
N ALA A 83 13.43 9.69 4.31
CA ALA A 83 14.08 9.33 3.06
C ALA A 83 13.07 9.05 1.96
N ASP A 84 13.42 9.49 0.75
CA ASP A 84 12.76 8.99 -0.45
C ASP A 84 13.08 7.51 -0.67
N GLN A 85 12.07 6.76 -1.11
CA GLN A 85 12.18 5.34 -1.41
C GLN A 85 11.20 4.97 -2.51
N ILE A 86 11.40 3.79 -3.10
CA ILE A 86 10.45 3.23 -4.06
C ILE A 86 9.24 2.68 -3.32
N PHE A 87 8.06 3.22 -3.65
CA PHE A 87 6.77 2.60 -3.35
C PHE A 87 6.27 1.86 -4.61
N CYS A 88 6.02 0.56 -4.50
CA CYS A 88 5.66 -0.26 -5.65
C CYS A 88 4.16 -0.50 -5.74
N ASN A 89 3.57 -0.23 -6.91
CA ASN A 89 2.18 -0.58 -7.21
C ASN A 89 2.04 -1.79 -8.16
N ASP A 90 3.16 -2.32 -8.70
CA ASP A 90 3.26 -3.48 -9.63
C ASP A 90 1.97 -3.79 -10.42
N ARG A 91 1.76 -3.06 -11.51
CA ARG A 91 0.61 -3.20 -12.42
C ARG A 91 0.90 -4.15 -13.59
N SER A 92 1.97 -4.95 -13.51
CA SER A 92 2.15 -6.08 -14.43
C SER A 92 0.89 -6.97 -14.39
N ALA A 93 0.44 -7.47 -15.53
CA ALA A 93 -0.85 -8.13 -15.63
C ALA A 93 -0.83 -9.30 -16.62
N THR A 94 -1.81 -10.18 -16.49
CA THR A 94 -2.08 -11.29 -17.42
C THR A 94 -3.59 -11.52 -17.50
N THR A 95 -4.07 -12.14 -18.58
CA THR A 95 -5.49 -12.47 -18.77
C THR A 95 -5.85 -13.87 -18.27
N SER A 96 -4.88 -14.60 -17.70
CA SER A 96 -5.05 -15.91 -17.10
C SER A 96 -4.66 -15.90 -15.63
N SER A 97 -5.45 -16.54 -14.76
CA SER A 97 -5.19 -16.61 -13.31
C SER A 97 -3.88 -17.34 -12.97
N SER A 98 -3.31 -18.10 -13.90
CA SER A 98 -2.02 -18.77 -13.77
C SER A 98 -1.02 -18.36 -14.84
N GLY A 99 -1.30 -17.28 -15.58
CA GLY A 99 -0.40 -16.75 -16.60
C GLY A 99 0.80 -16.01 -16.00
N THR A 100 1.80 -15.73 -16.83
CA THR A 100 2.93 -14.88 -16.45
C THR A 100 2.51 -13.41 -16.54
N PRO A 101 2.50 -12.64 -15.44
CA PRO A 101 2.21 -11.21 -15.48
C PRO A 101 3.30 -10.44 -16.23
N GLY A 102 2.89 -9.47 -17.04
CA GLY A 102 3.78 -8.61 -17.81
C GLY A 102 3.06 -7.41 -18.40
N GLU A 103 3.60 -6.88 -19.49
CA GLU A 103 2.99 -5.79 -20.25
C GLU A 103 1.81 -6.31 -21.09
N ILE A 104 0.69 -5.60 -21.05
CA ILE A 104 -0.48 -5.82 -21.92
C ILE A 104 -0.28 -5.01 -23.19
N SER A 105 -0.43 -5.66 -24.34
CA SER A 105 -0.31 -4.98 -25.63
C SER A 105 -1.45 -3.97 -25.82
N GLY A 106 -1.10 -2.73 -26.16
CA GLY A 106 -2.08 -1.68 -26.45
C GLY A 106 -2.72 -1.07 -25.19
N SER A 107 -3.99 -0.68 -25.32
CA SER A 107 -4.77 -0.13 -24.21
C SER A 107 -5.47 -1.22 -23.41
N MET A 108 -5.60 -1.01 -22.11
CA MET A 108 -6.37 -1.89 -21.23
C MET A 108 -7.87 -1.70 -21.48
N SER A 109 -8.59 -2.80 -21.70
CA SER A 109 -10.03 -2.78 -22.01
C SER A 109 -10.89 -3.11 -20.80
N ALA A 110 -12.02 -2.43 -20.62
CA ALA A 110 -13.01 -2.80 -19.62
C ALA A 110 -13.74 -4.13 -19.93
N SER A 111 -13.61 -4.65 -21.16
CA SER A 111 -14.21 -5.93 -21.58
C SER A 111 -13.31 -7.14 -21.33
N THR A 112 -12.15 -6.96 -20.72
CA THR A 112 -11.13 -8.02 -20.54
C THR A 112 -10.87 -8.24 -19.06
N THR A 113 -10.77 -9.49 -18.62
CA THR A 113 -10.33 -9.82 -17.26
C THR A 113 -8.81 -9.74 -17.18
N TYR A 114 -8.31 -9.10 -16.12
CA TYR A 114 -6.89 -9.00 -15.79
C TYR A 114 -6.63 -9.49 -14.38
N TYR A 115 -5.55 -10.26 -14.23
CA TYR A 115 -4.96 -10.64 -12.96
C TYR A 115 -3.61 -9.94 -12.86
N TYR A 116 -3.42 -9.14 -11.81
CA TYR A 116 -2.18 -8.37 -11.65
C TYR A 116 -1.08 -9.22 -11.00
N GLY A 117 0.15 -8.72 -11.05
CA GLY A 117 1.33 -9.45 -10.61
C GLY A 117 1.23 -10.02 -9.20
N ALA A 118 0.65 -9.25 -8.27
CA ALA A 118 0.46 -9.69 -6.89
C ALA A 118 -0.59 -10.82 -6.76
N TYR A 119 -1.63 -10.86 -7.61
CA TYR A 119 -2.56 -12.00 -7.63
C TYR A 119 -1.82 -13.30 -7.94
N VAL A 120 -1.06 -13.34 -9.03
CA VAL A 120 -0.39 -14.58 -9.44
C VAL A 120 0.63 -15.02 -8.39
N ARG A 121 1.35 -14.07 -7.77
CA ARG A 121 2.30 -14.38 -6.70
C ARG A 121 1.63 -14.90 -5.43
N LEU A 122 0.57 -14.25 -4.95
CA LEU A 122 0.05 -14.51 -3.60
C LEU A 122 -1.15 -15.45 -3.58
N VAL A 123 -1.93 -15.48 -4.66
CA VAL A 123 -3.11 -16.34 -4.81
C VAL A 123 -2.71 -17.66 -5.46
N THR A 124 -2.03 -17.61 -6.60
CA THR A 124 -1.71 -18.82 -7.39
C THR A 124 -0.43 -19.51 -6.91
N ASN A 125 0.69 -18.79 -6.85
CA ASN A 125 2.01 -19.40 -6.69
C ASN A 125 2.55 -19.42 -5.24
N LYS A 126 1.96 -18.62 -4.35
CA LYS A 126 2.40 -18.42 -2.96
C LYS A 126 3.88 -17.99 -2.84
N SER A 127 4.34 -17.15 -3.77
CA SER A 127 5.72 -16.69 -3.90
C SER A 127 5.82 -15.16 -3.85
N PRO A 128 5.76 -14.56 -2.65
CA PRO A 128 5.88 -13.10 -2.51
C PRO A 128 7.27 -12.61 -2.96
N LYS A 129 7.35 -11.37 -3.46
CA LYS A 129 8.62 -10.72 -3.83
C LYS A 129 8.71 -9.29 -3.27
N LEU A 130 9.91 -8.84 -2.93
CA LEU A 130 10.17 -7.46 -2.49
C LEU A 130 10.69 -6.55 -3.62
N THR A 131 10.81 -7.08 -4.84
CA THR A 131 11.37 -6.33 -5.97
C THR A 131 10.27 -5.72 -6.83
N CYS A 132 10.42 -4.44 -7.18
CA CYS A 132 9.59 -3.77 -8.17
C CYS A 132 10.32 -3.76 -9.50
N GLN A 133 9.77 -4.36 -10.55
CA GLN A 133 10.47 -4.49 -11.83
C GLN A 133 10.18 -3.30 -12.75
N THR A 134 8.90 -2.99 -12.98
CA THR A 134 8.46 -1.96 -13.93
C THR A 134 8.80 -0.55 -13.45
N ALA A 135 9.58 0.18 -14.24
CA ALA A 135 10.07 1.52 -13.88
C ALA A 135 8.92 2.52 -13.61
N SER A 136 7.87 2.49 -14.43
CA SER A 136 6.69 3.36 -14.30
C SER A 136 5.89 3.14 -13.01
N ASP A 137 6.07 2.00 -12.34
CA ASP A 137 5.39 1.63 -11.10
C ASP A 137 6.26 1.82 -9.85
N LYS A 138 7.49 2.32 -10.02
CA LYS A 138 8.40 2.67 -8.92
C LYS A 138 8.13 4.11 -8.48
N PHE A 139 7.12 4.32 -7.64
CA PHE A 139 6.72 5.65 -7.19
C PHE A 139 7.77 6.26 -6.25
N THR A 140 8.24 7.45 -6.59
CA THR A 140 9.25 8.25 -5.86
C THR A 140 8.94 9.73 -5.98
N VAL A 141 9.52 10.56 -5.11
CA VAL A 141 9.31 12.02 -5.18
C VAL A 141 9.87 12.64 -6.47
N ASN A 142 9.28 13.73 -6.92
CA ASN A 142 9.63 14.41 -8.17
C ASN A 142 11.10 14.89 -8.26
N THR A 143 11.75 15.10 -7.11
CA THR A 143 13.18 15.45 -7.01
C THR A 143 14.10 14.24 -6.93
N SER A 144 13.56 13.02 -6.96
CA SER A 144 14.34 11.78 -6.82
C SER A 144 15.28 11.53 -8.00
N SER A 145 16.38 10.83 -7.71
CA SER A 145 17.28 10.30 -8.74
C SER A 145 16.78 8.95 -9.30
N ILE A 146 15.84 8.29 -8.62
CA ILE A 146 15.34 6.95 -8.96
C ILE A 146 13.82 6.94 -9.18
N GLY A 147 13.28 5.84 -9.69
CA GLY A 147 11.84 5.64 -9.87
C GLY A 147 11.21 6.53 -10.95
N ASN A 148 9.90 6.70 -10.88
CA ASN A 148 9.09 7.42 -11.86
C ASN A 148 8.94 8.92 -11.55
N LYS A 149 9.34 9.38 -10.35
CA LYS A 149 9.43 10.80 -9.97
C LYS A 149 8.09 11.56 -10.08
N VAL A 150 6.98 10.90 -9.73
CA VAL A 150 5.64 11.52 -9.83
C VAL A 150 5.02 11.88 -8.48
N LEU A 151 5.63 11.47 -7.36
CA LEU A 151 5.10 11.80 -6.04
C LEU A 151 5.49 13.22 -5.63
N GLU A 152 4.59 13.88 -4.89
CA GLU A 152 4.87 15.15 -4.22
C GLU A 152 5.55 14.91 -2.86
N TYR A 153 5.11 13.88 -2.13
CA TYR A 153 5.62 13.53 -0.80
C TYR A 153 6.21 12.10 -0.78
N PRO A 154 7.23 11.82 0.05
CA PRO A 154 7.88 10.51 0.14
C PRO A 154 7.06 9.52 0.99
N VAL A 155 5.80 9.30 0.61
CA VAL A 155 4.83 8.48 1.32
C VAL A 155 4.02 7.61 0.35
N GLY A 156 3.70 6.40 0.77
CA GLY A 156 2.90 5.46 -0.01
C GLY A 156 2.18 4.44 0.85
N LEU A 157 1.85 3.29 0.26
CA LEU A 157 1.19 2.17 0.93
C LEU A 157 2.11 0.94 0.94
N ILE A 158 1.93 0.09 1.94
CA ILE A 158 2.59 -1.21 2.02
C ILE A 158 2.02 -2.15 0.95
N THR A 159 2.86 -3.01 0.37
CA THR A 159 2.44 -3.98 -0.65
C THR A 159 1.83 -5.23 -0.03
N ALA A 160 1.03 -5.94 -0.82
CA ALA A 160 0.51 -7.26 -0.44
C ALA A 160 1.62 -8.29 -0.25
N ASP A 161 2.71 -8.19 -1.02
CA ASP A 161 3.88 -9.06 -0.86
C ASP A 161 4.58 -8.86 0.49
N GLU A 162 4.78 -7.61 0.92
CA GLU A 162 5.35 -7.29 2.26
C GLU A 162 4.46 -7.81 3.38
N VAL A 163 3.13 -7.65 3.25
CA VAL A 163 2.16 -8.20 4.21
C VAL A 163 2.21 -9.73 4.23
N ALA A 164 2.33 -10.37 3.07
CA ALA A 164 2.43 -11.81 2.98
C ALA A 164 3.71 -12.36 3.63
N MET A 165 4.86 -11.71 3.40
CA MET A 165 6.12 -12.07 4.05
C MET A 165 6.09 -11.87 5.56
N ALA A 166 5.30 -10.90 6.06
CA ALA A 166 5.11 -10.72 7.49
C ALA A 166 4.24 -11.80 8.13
N GLY A 167 3.54 -12.64 7.34
CA GLY A 167 2.68 -13.72 7.84
C GLY A 167 1.21 -13.60 7.42
N GLY A 168 0.83 -12.58 6.67
CA GLY A 168 -0.50 -12.50 6.07
C GLY A 168 -0.70 -13.59 5.02
N VAL A 169 -1.87 -14.22 4.98
CA VAL A 169 -2.18 -15.29 4.01
C VAL A 169 -3.46 -14.93 3.29
N TYR A 170 -3.46 -15.05 1.96
CA TYR A 170 -4.62 -14.71 1.14
C TYR A 170 -5.81 -15.65 1.43
N GLY A 171 -6.98 -15.06 1.61
CA GLY A 171 -8.26 -15.76 1.76
C GLY A 171 -8.92 -15.46 3.10
N SER A 172 -10.20 -15.12 3.09
CA SER A 172 -10.97 -14.67 4.27
C SER A 172 -11.03 -15.66 5.45
N SER A 173 -10.84 -16.96 5.20
CA SER A 173 -10.73 -18.00 6.24
C SER A 173 -9.36 -18.04 6.92
N ASN A 174 -8.32 -17.46 6.31
CA ASN A 174 -6.94 -17.47 6.80
C ASN A 174 -6.69 -16.34 7.80
N ARG A 175 -7.48 -16.33 8.87
CA ARG A 175 -7.38 -15.36 9.96
C ARG A 175 -6.06 -15.57 10.69
N ASN A 176 -5.26 -14.52 10.80
CA ASN A 176 -3.99 -14.56 11.51
C ASN A 176 -3.86 -13.30 12.36
N SER A 177 -4.00 -13.42 13.67
CA SER A 177 -3.83 -12.30 14.60
C SER A 177 -2.47 -12.27 15.29
N SER A 178 -1.53 -13.16 14.91
CA SER A 178 -0.24 -13.32 15.59
C SER A 178 0.94 -12.69 14.86
N TYR A 179 0.73 -12.09 13.68
CA TYR A 179 1.79 -11.51 12.88
C TYR A 179 2.02 -10.02 13.16
N TYR A 180 3.25 -9.54 12.96
CA TYR A 180 3.69 -8.20 13.36
C TYR A 180 2.86 -7.04 12.77
N LEU A 181 2.27 -7.24 11.59
CA LEU A 181 1.46 -6.22 10.92
C LEU A 181 -0.02 -6.28 11.26
N TYR A 182 -0.45 -7.21 12.11
CA TYR A 182 -1.84 -7.31 12.56
C TYR A 182 -2.26 -6.05 13.34
N THR A 183 -3.32 -5.38 12.90
CA THR A 183 -3.81 -4.15 13.54
C THR A 183 -5.24 -4.28 14.09
N ASN A 184 -5.88 -5.44 13.96
CA ASN A 184 -7.32 -5.61 14.23
C ASN A 184 -8.20 -4.59 13.46
N GLN A 185 -7.75 -4.10 12.31
CA GLN A 185 -8.50 -3.16 11.48
C GLN A 185 -8.39 -3.53 10.00
N SER A 186 -9.40 -3.19 9.21
CA SER A 186 -9.32 -3.35 7.76
C SER A 186 -8.60 -2.16 7.11
N TYR A 187 -7.63 -2.40 6.22
CA TYR A 187 -6.92 -1.33 5.51
C TYR A 187 -6.44 -1.71 4.11
N TRP A 188 -6.39 -0.72 3.22
CA TRP A 188 -5.91 -0.86 1.84
C TRP A 188 -4.41 -1.09 1.75
N LEU A 189 -4.01 -1.92 0.78
CA LEU A 189 -2.61 -2.11 0.38
C LEU A 189 -2.32 -1.39 -0.93
N GLY A 190 -1.03 -1.20 -1.23
CA GLY A 190 -0.56 -0.60 -2.48
C GLY A 190 -0.58 -1.55 -3.67
N SER A 191 -1.05 -2.79 -3.51
CA SER A 191 -1.02 -3.80 -4.58
C SER A 191 -2.41 -4.01 -5.21
N PRO A 192 -2.51 -3.97 -6.55
CA PRO A 192 -3.72 -4.37 -7.25
C PRO A 192 -3.83 -5.91 -7.26
N ILE A 193 -5.05 -6.43 -7.36
CA ILE A 193 -5.28 -7.88 -7.44
C ILE A 193 -5.89 -8.31 -8.76
N SER A 194 -7.03 -7.75 -9.14
CA SER A 194 -7.71 -8.13 -10.39
C SER A 194 -8.62 -7.05 -10.92
N PHE A 195 -9.00 -7.20 -12.18
CA PHE A 195 -10.14 -6.55 -12.80
C PHE A 195 -10.92 -7.62 -13.56
N TYR A 196 -12.21 -7.79 -13.30
CA TYR A 196 -13.03 -8.75 -14.03
C TYR A 196 -13.73 -8.07 -15.21
N SER A 197 -13.80 -8.74 -16.37
CA SER A 197 -14.43 -8.21 -17.58
C SER A 197 -15.85 -7.71 -17.31
N SER A 198 -16.17 -6.49 -17.73
CA SER A 198 -17.48 -5.85 -17.51
C SER A 198 -17.89 -5.76 -16.04
N SER A 199 -16.93 -5.83 -15.13
CA SER A 199 -17.11 -5.89 -13.68
C SER A 199 -16.14 -4.91 -12.99
N PHE A 200 -15.81 -5.18 -11.72
CA PHE A 200 -15.22 -4.23 -10.80
C PHE A 200 -13.69 -4.41 -10.70
N ALA A 201 -12.98 -3.29 -10.61
CA ALA A 201 -11.59 -3.21 -10.21
C ALA A 201 -11.43 -3.56 -8.72
N ASN A 202 -10.45 -4.41 -8.41
CA ASN A 202 -10.18 -4.88 -7.05
C ASN A 202 -8.76 -4.50 -6.61
N GLY A 203 -8.63 -4.11 -5.35
CA GLY A 203 -7.35 -3.91 -4.67
C GLY A 203 -7.14 -4.97 -3.59
N PHE A 204 -5.89 -5.23 -3.23
CA PHE A 204 -5.61 -5.98 -2.02
C PHE A 204 -5.88 -5.13 -0.78
N ASP A 205 -6.44 -5.77 0.24
CA ASP A 205 -6.60 -5.21 1.57
C ASP A 205 -6.22 -6.24 2.65
N VAL A 206 -6.12 -5.78 3.88
CA VAL A 206 -6.07 -6.65 5.05
C VAL A 206 -7.37 -6.45 5.79
N TYR A 207 -8.04 -7.54 6.19
CA TYR A 207 -9.22 -7.47 7.05
C TYR A 207 -8.84 -7.32 8.52
N SER A 208 -9.79 -6.85 9.33
CA SER A 208 -9.62 -6.78 10.80
C SER A 208 -9.26 -8.12 11.45
N THR A 209 -9.53 -9.25 10.80
CA THR A 209 -9.10 -10.58 11.25
C THR A 209 -7.64 -10.91 10.94
N GLY A 210 -6.90 -10.01 10.31
CA GLY A 210 -5.53 -10.21 9.84
C GLY A 210 -5.40 -11.06 8.58
N ALA A 211 -6.52 -11.38 7.93
CA ALA A 211 -6.50 -12.09 6.65
C ALA A 211 -6.12 -11.09 5.54
N LEU A 212 -5.24 -11.51 4.63
CA LEU A 212 -5.01 -10.79 3.39
C LEU A 212 -6.17 -11.13 2.44
N ASN A 213 -6.82 -10.14 1.84
CA ASN A 213 -7.95 -10.37 0.95
C ASN A 213 -8.01 -9.34 -0.18
N ASP A 214 -9.06 -9.42 -0.99
CA ASP A 214 -9.43 -8.40 -1.95
C ASP A 214 -10.76 -7.73 -1.61
N ASP A 215 -10.90 -6.51 -2.10
CA ASP A 215 -12.15 -5.77 -2.06
C ASP A 215 -12.26 -4.82 -3.26
N PHE A 216 -13.48 -4.41 -3.60
CA PHE A 216 -13.75 -3.45 -4.67
C PHE A 216 -13.11 -2.11 -4.33
N VAL A 217 -12.43 -1.48 -5.29
CA VAL A 217 -11.76 -0.19 -5.07
C VAL A 217 -12.72 0.93 -4.63
N THR A 218 -14.03 0.75 -4.89
CA THR A 218 -15.13 1.63 -4.52
C THR A 218 -15.68 1.41 -3.11
N ASN A 219 -15.32 0.31 -2.45
CA ASN A 219 -15.59 0.08 -1.03
C ASN A 219 -14.63 0.90 -0.17
N THR A 220 -14.95 1.05 1.11
CA THR A 220 -14.17 1.87 2.03
C THR A 220 -13.38 1.01 3.00
N SER A 221 -12.08 1.27 3.12
CA SER A 221 -11.18 0.61 4.07
C SER A 221 -10.20 1.63 4.66
N GLY A 222 -9.48 1.27 5.71
CA GLY A 222 -8.50 2.13 6.34
C GLY A 222 -7.34 2.54 5.43
N ALA A 223 -6.74 3.69 5.71
CA ALA A 223 -5.49 4.12 5.07
C ALA A 223 -4.33 4.02 6.07
N ARG A 224 -3.28 3.25 5.72
CA ARG A 224 -2.06 3.12 6.55
C ARG A 224 -0.82 3.54 5.77
N PRO A 225 -0.37 4.80 5.91
CA PRO A 225 0.79 5.33 5.23
C PRO A 225 2.08 4.62 5.62
N VAL A 226 2.97 4.45 4.65
CA VAL A 226 4.35 4.00 4.85
C VAL A 226 5.29 5.14 4.51
N VAL A 227 6.23 5.39 5.41
CA VAL A 227 7.32 6.37 5.26
C VAL A 227 8.64 5.66 5.49
N SER A 228 9.70 6.16 4.86
CA SER A 228 11.05 5.64 5.09
C SER A 228 11.89 6.62 5.88
N LEU A 229 12.75 6.08 6.73
CA LEU A 229 13.69 6.84 7.52
C LEU A 229 15.05 6.89 6.81
N SER A 230 15.71 8.03 6.92
CA SER A 230 17.06 8.26 6.43
C SER A 230 18.06 7.32 7.08
N SER A 231 19.09 6.93 6.34
CA SER A 231 20.23 6.20 6.91
C SER A 231 20.99 7.00 7.97
N LYS A 232 20.77 8.31 8.03
CA LYS A 232 21.30 9.20 9.07
C LYS A 232 20.50 9.16 10.36
N SER A 233 19.26 8.67 10.31
CA SER A 233 18.39 8.57 11.47
C SER A 233 18.96 7.61 12.49
N LYS A 234 19.06 8.05 13.74
CA LYS A 234 19.45 7.23 14.87
C LYS A 234 18.20 6.76 15.57
N LEU A 235 18.11 5.44 15.74
CA LEU A 235 17.10 4.81 16.56
C LEU A 235 17.68 4.63 17.95
N SER A 236 17.02 5.19 18.96
CA SER A 236 17.33 4.91 20.36
C SER A 236 16.11 4.32 21.05
N GLY A 237 16.32 3.58 22.14
CA GLY A 237 15.29 2.78 22.78
C GLY A 237 15.31 1.32 22.35
N ASN A 238 14.43 0.51 22.94
CA ASN A 238 14.36 -0.94 22.68
C ASN A 238 12.98 -1.39 22.15
N GLY A 239 12.12 -0.43 21.80
CA GLY A 239 10.80 -0.70 21.25
C GLY A 239 9.78 -1.20 22.28
N THR A 240 10.15 -1.28 23.57
CA THR A 240 9.18 -1.56 24.64
C THR A 240 8.36 -0.30 24.95
N TYR A 241 7.16 -0.47 25.49
CA TYR A 241 6.34 0.69 25.90
C TYR A 241 7.04 1.61 26.89
N SER A 242 7.83 1.06 27.82
CA SER A 242 8.63 1.83 28.77
C SER A 242 9.84 2.54 28.13
N ASN A 243 10.25 2.15 26.93
CA ASN A 243 11.42 2.69 26.23
C ASN A 243 11.22 2.61 24.70
N PRO A 244 10.25 3.40 24.16
CA PRO A 244 9.86 3.33 22.77
C PRO A 244 11.02 3.76 21.87
N TYR A 245 10.97 3.35 20.59
CA TYR A 245 11.93 3.87 19.63
C TYR A 245 11.73 5.37 19.43
N THR A 246 12.78 6.15 19.69
CA THR A 246 12.86 7.54 19.28
C THR A 246 13.75 7.64 18.05
N VAL A 247 13.36 8.53 17.14
CA VAL A 247 14.07 8.81 15.90
C VAL A 247 14.68 10.20 16.02
N SER A 248 16.00 10.31 15.87
CA SER A 248 16.76 11.56 15.97
C SER A 248 17.83 11.68 14.90
#